data_AF-A0A533RNP9-F1
#
_entry.id   AF-A0A533RNP9-F1
#
_cell.length_a   1.000
_cell.length_b   1.000
_cell.length_c   1.000
_cell.angle_alpha   90.00
_cell.angle_beta   90.00
_cell.angle_gamma   90.00
#
_symmetry.space_group_name_H-M   'P 1'
#
loop_
_entity.id
_entity.type
_entity.pdbx_description
1 polymer ?
#
loop_
_entity_poly.entity_id
_entity_poly.type
_entity_poly.pdbx_seq_one_letter_code
_entity_poly.pdbx_strand_id
1 'polypeptide(L)'
;MRRFFAAALAGLLVAGAGVSGCKPRTVELQSGTQVLCTYGEVVSEQIETLVVPQKEAGRYSVRTSTVVCDTHRKLEDLYRRAQEDIAAGDLKAARAKLDEVARLDPAFRNAASQRDALGGGDDPPPAVGPSTPSGTPSGGTTNTPAGPVVNLLKYVPDSIAGYAAQSVVPDVLSVSRVYYPTASGDVVQLVIQAEQFKDAAQASDKIASDVKSAYPSAAATVKVGGRDAYFGTNARGYAVIGTSDGAAMVVFEMYSKSRRPEALRSTLTAVAEAVM
;
A
#
# COMPACT_ATOMS: atom_id res chain seq x y z
N MET A 1 -13.01 -10.42 -0.95
CA MET A 1 -12.42 -9.88 0.29
C MET A 1 -10.96 -9.59 0.00
N ARG A 2 -10.62 -8.34 -0.36
CA ARG A 2 -9.23 -7.91 -0.40
C ARG A 2 -8.70 -8.05 1.02
N ARG A 3 -7.82 -9.03 1.21
CA ARG A 3 -7.04 -9.13 2.45
C ARG A 3 -6.34 -7.79 2.53
N PHE A 4 -6.67 -7.02 3.57
CA PHE A 4 -5.69 -6.08 4.08
C PHE A 4 -4.44 -6.92 4.25
N PHE A 5 -3.46 -6.67 3.40
CA PHE A 5 -2.10 -6.82 3.85
C PHE A 5 -2.01 -5.80 4.99
N ALA A 6 -2.44 -6.25 6.18
CA ALA A 6 -1.61 -6.06 7.34
C ALA A 6 -0.20 -6.26 6.78
N ALA A 7 0.57 -5.18 6.73
CA ALA A 7 2.00 -5.27 6.61
C ALA A 7 2.48 -6.06 7.84
N ALA A 8 2.18 -7.35 7.86
CA ALA A 8 2.81 -8.35 8.65
C ALA A 8 4.11 -8.69 7.94
N LEU A 9 4.93 -7.66 7.66
CA LEU A 9 6.35 -7.83 7.87
C LEU A 9 6.53 -7.76 9.38
N ALA A 10 6.22 -8.88 10.02
CA ALA A 10 6.61 -9.14 11.39
C ALA A 10 8.14 -9.21 11.41
N GLY A 11 8.79 -8.04 11.58
CA GLY A 11 10.14 -8.00 12.11
C GLY A 11 10.06 -8.40 13.58
N LEU A 12 10.12 -9.71 13.84
CA LEU A 12 10.07 -10.24 15.20
C LEU A 12 11.40 -9.92 15.89
N LEU A 13 11.45 -8.80 16.62
CA LEU A 13 12.63 -8.43 17.39
C LEU A 13 12.72 -9.35 18.62
N VAL A 14 13.50 -10.43 18.51
CA VAL A 14 13.95 -11.19 19.68
C VAL A 14 14.93 -10.33 20.46
N ALA A 15 14.41 -9.55 21.40
CA ALA A 15 15.22 -8.90 22.42
C ALA A 15 15.75 -9.98 23.38
N GLY A 16 16.95 -10.50 23.12
CA GLY A 16 17.69 -11.29 24.09
C GLY A 16 17.83 -10.51 25.39
N ALA A 17 17.28 -11.05 26.47
CA ALA A 17 17.47 -10.53 27.83
C ALA A 17 18.96 -10.50 28.18
N GLY A 18 19.34 -9.50 28.98
CA GLY A 18 20.69 -8.96 29.04
C GLY A 18 21.80 -9.93 29.45
N VAL A 19 23.01 -9.62 28.98
CA VAL A 19 24.25 -9.77 29.73
C VAL A 19 25.19 -8.65 29.31
N SER A 20 25.85 -8.04 30.28
CA SER A 20 26.94 -7.07 30.14
C SER A 20 28.02 -7.59 29.17
N GLY A 21 28.07 -6.99 27.99
CA GLY A 21 29.08 -7.25 26.96
C GLY A 21 28.62 -6.67 25.63
N CYS A 22 29.50 -5.98 24.91
CA CYS A 22 29.23 -5.29 23.64
C CYS A 22 28.85 -6.24 22.49
N LYS A 23 27.75 -7.00 22.60
CA LYS A 23 27.19 -7.72 21.45
C LYS A 23 26.41 -6.73 20.59
N PRO A 24 26.77 -6.60 19.29
CA PRO A 24 26.06 -5.70 18.39
C PRO A 24 24.60 -6.13 18.29
N ARG A 25 23.68 -5.17 18.44
CA ARG A 25 22.24 -5.40 18.29
C ARG A 25 21.95 -5.87 16.86
N THR A 26 21.20 -6.94 16.74
CA THR A 26 20.72 -7.48 15.46
C THR A 26 19.24 -7.19 15.29
N VAL A 27 18.81 -7.05 14.03
CA VAL A 27 17.42 -6.88 13.61
C VAL A 27 17.12 -7.91 12.54
N GLU A 28 15.90 -8.44 12.57
CA GLU A 28 15.37 -9.31 11.53
C GLU A 28 14.69 -8.43 10.48
N LEU A 29 15.07 -8.59 9.21
CA LEU A 29 14.54 -7.83 8.09
C LEU A 29 14.33 -8.73 6.88
N GLN A 30 13.56 -8.26 5.90
CA GLN A 30 13.37 -8.94 4.63
C GLN A 30 14.23 -8.30 3.54
N SER A 31 14.86 -9.13 2.71
CA SER A 31 15.58 -8.69 1.53
C SER A 31 15.32 -9.62 0.35
N GLY A 32 15.38 -9.09 -0.86
CA GLY A 32 15.17 -9.90 -2.06
C GLY A 32 14.45 -9.13 -3.14
N THR A 33 13.72 -9.84 -3.99
CA THR A 33 12.96 -9.25 -5.09
C THR A 33 11.50 -9.65 -5.05
N GLN A 34 10.63 -8.73 -5.46
CA GLN A 34 9.20 -8.97 -5.61
C GLN A 34 8.75 -8.42 -6.95
N VAL A 35 7.97 -9.20 -7.70
CA VAL A 35 7.33 -8.78 -8.94
C VAL A 35 5.85 -8.68 -8.66
N LEU A 36 5.31 -7.47 -8.79
CA LEU A 36 3.88 -7.19 -8.63
C LEU A 36 3.23 -6.98 -9.99
N CYS A 37 1.96 -7.31 -10.08
CA CYS A 37 1.12 -6.91 -11.17
C CYS A 37 0.79 -5.41 -11.02
N THR A 38 0.67 -4.68 -12.13
CA THR A 38 0.09 -3.33 -12.18
C THR A 38 -1.34 -3.25 -11.66
N TYR A 39 -1.96 -4.36 -11.30
CA TYR A 39 -3.28 -4.45 -10.68
C TYR A 39 -3.24 -4.95 -9.21
N GLY A 40 -2.04 -5.09 -8.62
CA GLY A 40 -1.82 -5.31 -7.18
C GLY A 40 -1.61 -6.78 -6.77
N GLU A 41 -1.58 -7.70 -7.74
CA GLU A 41 -1.32 -9.12 -7.48
C GLU A 41 0.18 -9.42 -7.39
N VAL A 42 0.60 -10.32 -6.50
CA VAL A 42 1.99 -10.80 -6.50
C VAL A 42 2.19 -11.81 -7.64
N VAL A 43 3.11 -11.51 -8.56
CA VAL A 43 3.48 -12.37 -9.69
C VAL A 43 4.62 -13.31 -9.33
N SER A 44 5.61 -12.80 -8.60
CA SER A 44 6.74 -13.59 -8.12
C SER A 44 7.33 -12.96 -6.86
N GLU A 45 7.82 -13.79 -5.95
CA GLU A 45 8.43 -13.35 -4.71
C GLU A 45 9.65 -14.21 -4.42
N GLN A 46 10.79 -13.54 -4.25
CA GLN A 46 12.07 -14.12 -3.83
C GLN A 46 12.58 -13.27 -2.68
N ILE A 47 11.87 -13.34 -1.56
CA ILE A 47 12.19 -12.61 -0.34
C ILE A 47 12.70 -13.60 0.69
N GLU A 48 13.83 -13.26 1.30
CA GLU A 48 14.39 -13.98 2.43
C GLU A 48 14.41 -13.11 3.68
N THR A 49 14.27 -13.77 4.81
CA THR A 49 14.43 -13.16 6.13
C THR A 49 15.89 -13.25 6.55
N LEU A 50 16.47 -12.10 6.87
CA LEU A 50 17.86 -11.95 7.29
C LEU A 50 17.93 -11.39 8.69
N VAL A 51 18.87 -11.87 9.50
CA VAL A 51 19.20 -11.29 10.81
C VAL A 51 20.53 -10.55 10.67
N VAL A 52 20.50 -9.22 10.74
CA VAL A 52 21.68 -8.37 10.47
C VAL A 52 21.93 -7.38 11.59
N PRO A 53 23.16 -6.85 11.77
CA PRO A 53 23.42 -5.76 12.69
C PRO A 53 22.56 -4.53 12.37
N GLN A 54 22.02 -3.86 13.38
CA GLN A 54 21.12 -2.70 13.21
C GLN A 54 21.72 -1.59 12.32
N LYS A 55 23.03 -1.35 12.44
CA LYS A 55 23.76 -0.36 11.64
C LYS A 55 23.82 -0.69 10.14
N GLU A 56 23.59 -1.96 9.76
CA GLU A 56 23.66 -2.46 8.39
C GLU A 56 22.26 -2.62 7.77
N ALA A 57 21.19 -2.46 8.57
CA ALA A 57 19.82 -2.67 8.13
C ALA A 57 19.49 -1.88 6.85
N GLY A 58 19.93 -0.62 6.75
CA GLY A 58 19.70 0.22 5.56
C GLY A 58 20.36 -0.27 4.26
N ARG A 59 21.18 -1.32 4.29
CA ARG A 59 21.77 -1.94 3.10
C ARG A 59 20.90 -3.01 2.47
N TYR A 60 19.88 -3.46 3.19
CA TYR A 60 19.01 -4.54 2.79
C TYR A 60 17.62 -3.99 2.51
N SER A 61 17.05 -4.41 1.38
CA SER A 61 15.67 -4.08 1.05
C SER A 61 15.08 -5.13 0.13
N VAL A 62 13.76 -5.14 0.06
CA VAL A 62 13.02 -5.81 -1.00
C VAL A 62 12.99 -4.87 -2.19
N ARG A 63 13.44 -5.34 -3.35
CA ARG A 63 13.32 -4.62 -4.61
C ARG A 63 12.03 -5.03 -5.30
N THR A 64 11.11 -4.10 -5.44
CA THR A 64 9.85 -4.33 -6.12
C THR A 64 9.93 -3.89 -7.57
N SER A 65 9.43 -4.72 -8.48
CA SER A 65 9.22 -4.39 -9.88
C SER A 65 7.77 -4.66 -10.27
N THR A 66 7.26 -3.96 -11.28
CA THR A 66 5.86 -4.07 -11.68
C THR A 66 5.72 -4.53 -13.13
N VAL A 67 4.82 -5.46 -13.39
CA VAL A 67 4.49 -5.99 -14.73
C VAL A 67 2.97 -6.08 -14.91
N VAL A 68 2.47 -6.22 -16.13
CA VAL A 68 1.08 -6.69 -16.34
C VAL A 68 1.11 -8.21 -16.33
N CYS A 69 0.50 -8.84 -15.32
CA CYS A 69 0.43 -10.30 -15.22
C CYS A 69 -0.42 -10.88 -16.35
N ASP A 70 -0.28 -12.17 -16.62
CA ASP A 70 -0.95 -12.81 -17.76
C ASP A 70 -2.47 -12.73 -17.67
N THR A 71 -3.02 -12.84 -16.46
CA THR A 71 -4.47 -12.66 -16.21
C THR A 71 -4.93 -11.27 -16.62
N HIS A 72 -4.24 -10.22 -16.16
CA HIS A 72 -4.60 -8.85 -16.48
C HIS A 72 -4.34 -8.48 -17.94
N ARG A 73 -3.32 -9.08 -18.57
CA ARG A 73 -3.08 -8.94 -20.01
C ARG A 73 -4.22 -9.55 -20.83
N LYS A 74 -4.74 -10.71 -20.40
CA LYS A 74 -5.91 -11.34 -21.01
C LYS A 74 -7.16 -10.48 -20.85
N LEU A 75 -7.38 -9.92 -19.66
CA LEU A 75 -8.51 -9.02 -19.38
C LEU A 75 -8.45 -7.76 -20.26
N GLU A 76 -7.27 -7.16 -20.41
CA GLU A 76 -7.05 -6.00 -21.29
C GLU A 76 -7.33 -6.32 -22.76
N ASP A 77 -6.86 -7.47 -23.26
CA ASP A 77 -7.10 -7.89 -24.65
C ASP A 77 -8.60 -8.15 -24.89
N LEU A 78 -9.27 -8.86 -23.99
CA LEU A 78 -10.71 -9.11 -24.08
C LEU A 78 -11.51 -7.81 -24.07
N TYR A 79 -11.19 -6.90 -23.16
CA TYR A 79 -11.89 -5.62 -23.06
C TYR A 79 -11.66 -4.76 -24.31
N ARG A 80 -10.42 -4.68 -24.82
CA ARG A 80 -10.09 -3.98 -26.07
C ARG A 80 -10.90 -4.51 -27.24
N ARG A 81 -10.90 -5.83 -27.44
CA ARG A 81 -11.65 -6.47 -28.53
C ARG A 81 -13.15 -6.25 -28.40
N ALA A 82 -13.68 -6.20 -27.17
CA ALA A 82 -15.07 -5.84 -26.96
C ALA A 82 -15.38 -4.40 -27.43
N GLN A 83 -14.47 -3.44 -27.22
CA GLN A 83 -14.67 -2.08 -27.74
C GLN A 83 -14.61 -2.02 -29.27
N GLU A 84 -13.73 -2.81 -29.89
CA GLU A 84 -13.65 -2.94 -31.36
C GLU A 84 -14.96 -3.47 -31.94
N ASP A 85 -15.56 -4.49 -31.33
CA ASP A 85 -16.86 -5.02 -31.73
C ASP A 85 -18.00 -4.02 -31.54
N ILE A 86 -18.01 -3.26 -30.43
CA ILE A 86 -18.98 -2.17 -30.21
C ILE A 86 -18.88 -1.15 -31.34
N ALA A 87 -17.66 -0.70 -31.66
CA ALA A 87 -17.43 0.26 -32.73
C ALA A 87 -17.83 -0.28 -34.11
N ALA A 88 -17.72 -1.60 -34.33
CA ALA A 88 -18.16 -2.27 -35.55
C ALA A 88 -19.67 -2.60 -35.58
N GLY A 89 -20.41 -2.34 -34.49
CA GLY A 89 -21.83 -2.68 -34.34
C GLY A 89 -22.11 -4.16 -34.06
N ASP A 90 -21.09 -4.99 -33.80
CA ASP A 90 -21.27 -6.40 -33.40
C ASP A 90 -21.50 -6.51 -31.89
N LEU A 91 -22.67 -6.05 -31.45
CA LEU A 91 -23.02 -5.99 -30.02
C LEU A 91 -23.09 -7.38 -29.37
N LYS A 92 -23.37 -8.43 -30.15
CA LYS A 92 -23.39 -9.81 -29.66
C LYS A 92 -21.99 -10.31 -29.34
N ALA A 93 -21.01 -10.08 -30.22
CA ALA A 93 -19.63 -10.42 -29.98
C ALA A 93 -19.02 -9.58 -28.85
N ALA A 94 -19.35 -8.28 -28.79
CA ALA A 94 -18.94 -7.39 -27.72
C ALA A 94 -19.42 -7.89 -26.34
N ARG A 95 -20.71 -8.22 -26.24
CA ARG A 95 -21.31 -8.69 -24.98
C ARG A 95 -20.65 -9.97 -24.49
N ALA A 96 -20.41 -10.94 -25.36
CA ALA A 96 -19.75 -12.19 -24.99
C ALA A 96 -18.34 -11.97 -24.41
N LYS A 97 -17.59 -11.00 -24.95
CA LYS A 97 -16.27 -10.63 -24.43
C LYS A 97 -16.35 -9.89 -23.09
N LEU A 98 -17.31 -8.99 -22.92
CA LEU A 98 -17.54 -8.30 -21.63
C LEU A 98 -18.04 -9.25 -20.54
N ASP A 99 -18.84 -10.26 -20.89
CA ASP A 99 -19.23 -11.34 -19.99
C ASP A 99 -18.01 -12.12 -19.48
N GLU A 100 -17.09 -12.47 -20.38
CA GLU A 100 -15.85 -13.16 -20.01
C GLU A 100 -14.94 -12.27 -19.14
N VAL A 101 -14.84 -10.97 -19.43
CA VAL A 101 -14.13 -10.01 -18.57
C VAL A 101 -14.76 -9.97 -17.18
N ALA A 102 -16.07 -9.77 -17.08
CA ALA A 102 -16.78 -9.69 -15.79
C ALA A 102 -16.74 -11.00 -15.01
N ARG A 103 -16.66 -12.15 -15.69
CA ARG A 103 -16.49 -13.47 -15.07
C ARG A 103 -15.09 -13.65 -14.48
N LEU A 104 -14.06 -13.16 -15.18
CA LEU A 104 -12.66 -13.27 -14.77
C LEU A 104 -12.32 -12.25 -13.67
N ASP A 105 -12.80 -11.02 -13.80
CA ASP A 105 -12.73 -9.97 -12.79
C ASP A 105 -13.95 -9.04 -12.87
N PRO A 106 -14.93 -9.17 -11.95
CA PRO A 106 -16.14 -8.34 -11.92
C PRO A 106 -15.87 -6.84 -11.74
N ALA A 107 -14.70 -6.46 -11.22
CA ALA A 107 -14.32 -5.07 -10.98
C ALA A 107 -13.44 -4.49 -12.11
N PHE A 108 -13.18 -5.26 -13.17
CA PHE A 108 -12.31 -4.81 -14.25
C PHE A 108 -12.96 -3.70 -15.09
N ARG A 109 -12.55 -2.46 -14.82
CA ARG A 109 -13.02 -1.24 -15.50
C ARG A 109 -14.55 -1.14 -15.43
N ASN A 110 -15.19 -0.78 -16.54
CA ASN A 110 -16.64 -0.61 -16.66
C ASN A 110 -17.31 -1.81 -17.35
N ALA A 111 -16.67 -2.98 -17.36
CA ALA A 111 -17.12 -4.12 -18.17
C ALA A 111 -18.55 -4.57 -17.83
N ALA A 112 -18.90 -4.62 -16.54
CA ALA A 112 -20.25 -4.96 -16.09
C ALA A 112 -21.30 -3.94 -16.55
N SER A 113 -21.01 -2.64 -16.38
CA SER A 113 -21.93 -1.57 -16.79
C SER A 113 -22.11 -1.49 -18.31
N GLN A 114 -21.04 -1.69 -19.08
CA GLN A 114 -21.13 -1.73 -20.55
C GLN A 114 -21.89 -2.97 -21.03
N ARG A 115 -21.69 -4.14 -20.41
CA ARG A 115 -22.46 -5.34 -20.71
C ARG A 115 -23.95 -5.10 -20.48
N ASP A 116 -24.31 -4.49 -19.36
CA ASP A 116 -25.71 -4.25 -19.00
C ASP A 116 -26.37 -3.26 -19.98
N ALA A 117 -25.64 -2.22 -20.43
CA ALA A 117 -26.10 -1.30 -21.47
C ALA A 117 -26.38 -2.01 -22.81
N LEU A 118 -25.50 -2.92 -23.24
CA LEU A 118 -25.68 -3.70 -24.48
C LEU A 118 -26.89 -4.66 -24.43
N GLY A 119 -27.35 -5.04 -23.24
CA GLY A 119 -28.53 -5.89 -23.06
C GLY A 119 -29.87 -5.14 -23.12
N GLY A 120 -29.84 -3.81 -22.97
CA GLY A 120 -31.03 -2.95 -22.93
C GLY A 120 -31.51 -2.45 -24.29
N GLY A 121 -30.71 -2.59 -25.35
CA GLY A 121 -31.01 -2.03 -26.67
C GLY A 121 -30.65 -0.54 -26.83
N ASP A 122 -29.96 0.04 -25.85
CA ASP A 122 -29.44 1.40 -25.90
C ASP A 122 -27.99 1.40 -26.44
N ASP A 123 -27.67 2.35 -27.32
CA ASP A 123 -26.31 2.56 -27.79
C ASP A 123 -25.40 2.95 -26.60
N PRO A 124 -24.30 2.20 -26.35
CA PRO A 124 -23.43 2.49 -25.23
C PRO A 124 -22.73 3.85 -25.46
N PRO A 125 -22.66 4.73 -24.44
CA PRO A 125 -21.95 5.99 -24.60
C PRO A 125 -20.45 5.73 -24.88
N PRO A 126 -19.84 6.47 -25.82
CA PRO A 126 -18.41 6.34 -26.09
C PRO A 126 -17.59 6.66 -24.84
N ALA A 127 -16.46 5.95 -24.68
CA ALA A 127 -15.58 6.10 -23.54
C ALA A 127 -15.07 7.55 -23.40
N VAL A 128 -15.45 8.22 -22.31
CA VAL A 128 -14.97 9.57 -21.98
C VAL A 128 -13.71 9.47 -21.10
N GLY A 129 -12.55 9.31 -21.76
CA GLY A 129 -11.18 9.71 -21.35
C GLY A 129 -10.38 8.90 -20.30
N PRO A 130 -9.03 9.05 -20.22
CA PRO A 130 -8.07 9.38 -21.28
C PRO A 130 -7.26 8.15 -21.76
N SER A 131 -6.78 8.27 -22.99
CA SER A 131 -5.87 7.36 -23.69
C SER A 131 -4.42 7.48 -23.19
N THR A 132 -3.74 6.34 -22.99
CA THR A 132 -2.27 6.11 -22.96
C THR A 132 -1.42 6.79 -21.85
N PRO A 133 -0.32 6.12 -21.41
CA PRO A 133 0.94 6.25 -22.16
C PRO A 133 1.47 4.93 -22.70
N SER A 134 1.70 4.92 -24.02
CA SER A 134 2.92 4.39 -24.63
C SER A 134 4.17 4.65 -23.77
N GLY A 135 4.91 3.58 -23.46
CA GLY A 135 6.25 3.64 -22.88
C GLY A 135 6.99 2.36 -23.20
N THR A 136 7.84 2.40 -24.23
CA THR A 136 8.85 1.39 -24.52
C THR A 136 9.67 1.11 -23.26
N PRO A 137 9.98 -0.16 -22.91
CA PRO A 137 10.81 -0.45 -21.74
C PRO A 137 12.24 -0.02 -22.06
N SER A 138 12.60 1.22 -21.71
CA SER A 138 13.99 1.64 -21.67
C SER A 138 14.55 1.25 -20.31
N GLY A 139 15.51 0.34 -20.32
CA GLY A 139 16.22 -0.11 -19.12
C GLY A 139 16.82 1.08 -18.39
N GLY A 140 16.43 1.26 -17.13
CA GLY A 140 16.91 2.31 -16.26
C GLY A 140 16.72 1.88 -14.81
N THR A 141 17.83 1.57 -14.16
CA THR A 141 17.90 1.19 -12.75
C THR A 141 17.58 2.38 -11.85
N THR A 142 16.33 2.55 -11.42
CA THR A 142 15.98 3.34 -10.22
C THR A 142 14.62 2.90 -9.72
N ASN A 143 14.54 2.51 -8.43
CA ASN A 143 13.32 2.16 -7.69
C ASN A 143 12.41 3.40 -7.48
N THR A 144 12.20 4.21 -8.51
CA THR A 144 11.35 5.39 -8.47
C THR A 144 9.96 4.96 -8.89
N PRO A 145 8.94 5.05 -8.01
CA PRO A 145 7.56 4.78 -8.37
C PRO A 145 7.14 5.60 -9.60
N ALA A 146 6.26 5.05 -10.43
CA ALA A 146 5.70 5.74 -11.59
C ALA A 146 4.17 5.70 -11.54
N GLY A 147 3.49 6.69 -12.13
CA GLY A 147 2.02 6.78 -12.13
C GLY A 147 1.43 7.51 -10.92
N PRO A 148 0.13 7.33 -10.60
CA PRO A 148 -0.58 8.08 -9.53
C PRO A 148 0.07 7.95 -8.15
N VAL A 149 0.82 6.87 -7.94
CA VAL A 149 1.55 6.50 -6.71
C VAL A 149 2.69 7.47 -6.40
N VAL A 150 3.25 8.16 -7.41
CA VAL A 150 4.29 9.21 -7.19
C VAL A 150 3.81 10.29 -6.24
N ASN A 151 2.53 10.65 -6.33
CA ASN A 151 1.93 11.67 -5.46
C ASN A 151 1.84 11.23 -4.00
N LEU A 152 1.95 9.93 -3.72
CA LEU A 152 1.92 9.39 -2.35
C LEU A 152 3.30 9.41 -1.68
N LEU A 153 4.39 9.57 -2.43
CA LEU A 153 5.75 9.59 -1.88
C LEU A 153 5.96 10.69 -0.84
N LYS A 154 5.21 11.79 -0.92
CA LYS A 154 5.25 12.87 0.06
C LYS A 154 4.88 12.40 1.48
N TYR A 155 4.08 11.35 1.61
CA TYR A 155 3.68 10.78 2.90
C TYR A 155 4.69 9.77 3.45
N VAL A 156 5.70 9.37 2.67
CA VAL A 156 6.74 8.41 3.08
C VAL A 156 8.13 9.02 2.86
N PRO A 157 8.50 10.08 3.60
CA PRO A 157 9.74 10.82 3.35
C PRO A 157 11.01 9.98 3.51
N ASP A 158 12.10 10.41 2.86
CA ASP A 158 13.41 9.76 3.00
C ASP A 158 14.06 9.96 4.38
N SER A 159 13.57 10.94 5.15
CA SER A 159 14.09 11.24 6.48
C SER A 159 12.98 11.67 7.44
N ILE A 160 13.01 11.10 8.64
CA ILE A 160 12.25 11.57 9.80
C ILE A 160 13.26 11.72 10.93
N ALA A 161 13.22 12.84 11.64
CA ALA A 161 14.14 13.11 12.74
C ALA A 161 14.09 11.97 13.78
N GLY A 162 15.26 11.41 14.12
CA GLY A 162 15.36 10.27 15.05
C GLY A 162 15.14 8.89 14.43
N TYR A 163 14.95 8.78 13.11
CA TYR A 163 14.75 7.51 12.43
C TYR A 163 15.66 7.33 11.20
N ALA A 164 16.06 6.09 10.97
CA ALA A 164 16.70 5.63 9.74
C ALA A 164 15.63 4.99 8.84
N ALA A 165 15.39 5.62 7.69
CA ALA A 165 14.45 5.16 6.69
C ALA A 165 14.97 3.92 5.94
N GLN A 166 14.08 2.99 5.65
CA GLN A 166 14.29 1.93 4.66
C GLN A 166 13.91 2.41 3.26
N SER A 167 14.11 1.55 2.26
CA SER A 167 13.62 1.80 0.90
C SER A 167 12.09 1.89 0.88
N VAL A 168 11.54 2.71 -0.02
CA VAL A 168 10.10 2.71 -0.30
C VAL A 168 9.69 1.36 -0.90
N VAL A 169 8.56 0.84 -0.46
CA VAL A 169 7.87 -0.30 -1.06
C VAL A 169 6.63 0.22 -1.78
N PRO A 170 6.69 0.43 -3.11
CA PRO A 170 5.54 0.86 -3.88
C PRO A 170 4.64 -0.31 -4.26
N ASP A 171 3.34 -0.01 -4.36
CA ASP A 171 2.28 -0.83 -4.93
C ASP A 171 1.41 0.07 -5.82
N VAL A 172 0.53 -0.53 -6.63
CA VAL A 172 -0.26 0.12 -7.69
C VAL A 172 -1.04 1.34 -7.21
N LEU A 173 -1.54 1.29 -5.98
CA LEU A 173 -2.30 2.37 -5.35
C LEU A 173 -1.75 2.74 -3.99
N SER A 174 -0.60 2.20 -3.57
CA SER A 174 -0.07 2.50 -2.24
C SER A 174 1.44 2.63 -2.23
N VAL A 175 1.96 3.30 -1.21
CA VAL A 175 3.38 3.29 -0.88
C VAL A 175 3.51 3.02 0.60
N SER A 176 4.53 2.27 0.98
CA SER A 176 4.90 2.16 2.39
C SER A 176 6.40 2.35 2.57
N ARG A 177 6.77 2.77 3.77
CA ARG A 177 8.17 2.83 4.18
C ARG A 177 8.29 2.51 5.66
N VAL A 178 9.29 1.68 5.98
CA VAL A 178 9.67 1.33 7.34
C VAL A 178 10.78 2.27 7.81
N TYR A 179 10.73 2.62 9.09
CA TYR A 179 11.67 3.51 9.76
C TYR A 179 12.10 2.85 11.08
N TYR A 180 13.40 2.79 11.31
CA TYR A 180 13.96 2.28 12.57
C TYR A 180 14.50 3.43 13.42
N PRO A 181 14.19 3.50 14.72
CA PRO A 181 14.71 4.56 15.57
C PRO A 181 16.23 4.46 15.69
N THR A 182 16.90 5.60 15.60
CA THR A 182 18.37 5.69 15.69
C THR A 182 18.87 5.69 17.13
N ALA A 183 18.01 6.08 18.08
CA ALA A 183 18.27 6.01 19.51
C ALA A 183 17.47 4.88 20.17
N SER A 184 17.98 4.36 21.29
CA SER A 184 17.22 3.40 22.09
C SER A 184 16.02 4.09 22.76
N GLY A 185 14.86 3.46 22.66
CA GLY A 185 13.64 3.90 23.33
C GLY A 185 12.61 2.79 23.37
N ASP A 186 11.36 3.15 23.61
CA ASP A 186 10.24 2.21 23.61
C ASP A 186 9.73 1.88 22.20
N VAL A 187 10.00 2.75 21.22
CA VAL A 187 9.66 2.48 19.82
C VAL A 187 10.64 1.45 19.25
N VAL A 188 10.10 0.42 18.62
CA VAL A 188 10.89 -0.60 17.92
C VAL A 188 10.99 -0.32 16.42
N GLN A 189 9.85 0.02 15.82
CA GLN A 189 9.72 0.33 14.41
C GLN A 189 8.57 1.32 14.23
N LEU A 190 8.67 2.10 13.16
CA LEU A 190 7.62 2.94 12.62
C LEU A 190 7.37 2.48 11.16
N VAL A 191 6.12 2.29 10.78
CA VAL A 191 5.70 2.08 9.40
C VAL A 191 4.78 3.21 9.01
N ILE A 192 5.02 3.81 7.85
CA ILE A 192 4.07 4.74 7.24
C ILE A 192 3.60 4.14 5.93
N GLN A 193 2.28 4.09 5.74
CA GLN A 193 1.64 3.66 4.51
C GLN A 193 0.70 4.75 4.03
N ALA A 194 0.73 5.04 2.74
CA ALA A 194 -0.27 5.87 2.08
C ALA A 194 -0.94 5.09 0.95
N GLU A 195 -2.25 5.18 0.83
CA GLU A 195 -3.03 4.49 -0.20
C GLU A 195 -4.00 5.47 -0.86
N GLN A 196 -4.05 5.44 -2.20
CA GLN A 196 -4.91 6.25 -3.02
C GLN A 196 -6.26 5.57 -3.25
N PHE A 197 -7.33 6.27 -2.89
CA PHE A 197 -8.71 5.88 -3.15
C PHE A 197 -9.32 6.73 -4.27
N LYS A 198 -10.54 6.37 -4.69
CA LYS A 198 -11.29 7.14 -5.68
C LYS A 198 -11.59 8.56 -5.20
N ASP A 199 -11.96 8.69 -3.93
CA ASP A 199 -12.39 9.93 -3.31
C ASP A 199 -12.13 9.92 -1.79
N ALA A 200 -12.37 11.06 -1.14
CA ALA A 200 -12.16 11.23 0.29
C ALA A 200 -13.12 10.43 1.16
N ALA A 201 -14.33 10.13 0.65
CA ALA A 201 -15.31 9.32 1.38
C ALA A 201 -14.78 7.88 1.49
N GLN A 202 -14.30 7.29 0.40
CA GLN A 202 -13.71 5.95 0.42
C GLN A 202 -12.48 5.86 1.31
N ALA A 203 -11.58 6.86 1.29
CA ALA A 203 -10.42 6.88 2.18
C ALA A 203 -10.87 6.90 3.66
N SER A 204 -11.87 7.71 4.00
CA SER A 204 -12.42 7.80 5.35
C SER A 204 -13.13 6.51 5.79
N ASP A 205 -13.90 5.90 4.88
CA ASP A 205 -14.56 4.62 5.12
C ASP A 205 -13.54 3.51 5.40
N LYS A 206 -12.39 3.52 4.73
CA LYS A 206 -11.31 2.55 5.00
C LYS A 206 -10.63 2.75 6.34
N ILE A 207 -10.41 3.99 6.77
CA ILE A 207 -9.97 4.25 8.15
C ILE A 207 -10.98 3.66 9.14
N ALA A 208 -12.28 3.84 8.90
CA ALA A 208 -13.32 3.33 9.78
C ALA A 208 -13.42 1.79 9.75
N SER A 209 -13.41 1.16 8.57
CA SER A 209 -13.61 -0.29 8.46
C SER A 209 -12.39 -1.10 8.84
N ASP A 210 -11.18 -0.58 8.60
CA ASP A 210 -9.97 -1.38 8.65
C ASP A 210 -9.09 -0.95 9.82
N VAL A 211 -8.78 0.35 9.90
CA VAL A 211 -7.90 0.87 10.96
C VAL A 211 -8.61 0.81 12.31
N LYS A 212 -9.84 1.31 12.44
CA LYS A 212 -10.53 1.26 13.74
C LYS A 212 -10.82 -0.17 14.20
N SER A 213 -11.13 -1.07 13.28
CA SER A 213 -11.38 -2.48 13.58
C SER A 213 -10.11 -3.23 14.02
N ALA A 214 -8.95 -2.89 13.43
CA ALA A 214 -7.68 -3.52 13.77
C ALA A 214 -7.04 -2.98 15.07
N TYR A 215 -7.37 -1.75 15.47
CA TYR A 215 -6.79 -1.08 16.64
C TYR A 215 -7.85 -0.54 17.62
N PRO A 216 -8.80 -1.38 18.08
CA PRO A 216 -9.99 -0.90 18.79
C PRO A 216 -9.72 -0.32 20.19
N SER A 217 -8.52 -0.53 20.76
CA SER A 217 -8.19 -0.17 22.14
C SER A 217 -7.62 1.24 22.25
N ALA A 218 -7.75 1.86 23.44
CA ALA A 218 -7.25 3.22 23.73
C ALA A 218 -7.62 4.28 22.68
N ALA A 219 -8.76 4.08 22.01
CA ALA A 219 -9.21 4.87 20.88
C ALA A 219 -9.40 6.34 21.28
N ALA A 220 -8.90 7.25 20.44
CA ALA A 220 -9.02 8.69 20.64
C ALA A 220 -9.00 9.42 19.30
N THR A 221 -9.52 10.65 19.29
CA THR A 221 -9.25 11.60 18.21
C THR A 221 -8.03 12.43 18.58
N VAL A 222 -7.09 12.55 17.64
CA VAL A 222 -5.91 13.42 17.76
C VAL A 222 -5.88 14.40 16.58
N LYS A 223 -5.12 15.49 16.71
CA LYS A 223 -4.91 16.44 15.62
C LYS A 223 -3.62 16.11 14.89
N VAL A 224 -3.66 16.11 13.55
CA VAL A 224 -2.50 15.91 12.68
C VAL A 224 -2.66 16.85 11.48
N GLY A 225 -1.71 17.76 11.27
CA GLY A 225 -1.80 18.75 10.17
C GLY A 225 -3.11 19.56 10.20
N GLY A 226 -3.59 19.91 11.40
CA GLY A 226 -4.86 20.62 11.63
C GLY A 226 -6.14 19.79 11.44
N ARG A 227 -6.04 18.53 11.03
CA ARG A 227 -7.19 17.63 10.76
C ARG A 227 -7.40 16.65 11.91
N ASP A 228 -8.63 16.15 12.05
CA ASP A 228 -8.93 15.06 12.96
C ASP A 228 -8.39 13.74 12.40
N ALA A 229 -7.62 13.04 13.22
CA ALA A 229 -7.09 11.72 12.92
C ALA A 229 -7.50 10.72 14.01
N TYR A 230 -7.67 9.47 13.63
CA TYR A 230 -7.98 8.39 14.55
C TYR A 230 -6.69 7.87 15.18
N PHE A 231 -6.62 7.80 16.50
CA PHE A 231 -5.63 7.04 17.25
C PHE A 231 -6.27 5.76 17.81
N GLY A 232 -5.53 4.65 17.78
CA GLY A 232 -5.93 3.38 18.39
C GLY A 232 -4.75 2.48 18.71
N THR A 233 -4.99 1.43 19.49
CA THR A 233 -4.01 0.40 19.81
C THR A 233 -4.59 -1.01 19.69
N ASN A 234 -3.73 -2.02 19.60
CA ASN A 234 -4.16 -3.42 19.58
C ASN A 234 -3.43 -4.28 20.64
N ALA A 235 -3.98 -5.47 20.89
CA ALA A 235 -3.44 -6.43 21.86
C ALA A 235 -2.04 -6.94 21.49
N ARG A 236 -1.57 -6.71 20.26
CA ARG A 236 -0.24 -7.07 19.79
C ARG A 236 0.80 -6.01 20.14
N GLY A 237 0.45 -4.93 20.84
CA GLY A 237 1.40 -3.91 21.29
C GLY A 237 1.70 -2.83 20.25
N TYR A 238 0.81 -2.66 19.27
CA TYR A 238 0.93 -1.60 18.26
C TYR A 238 0.02 -0.42 18.57
N ALA A 239 0.50 0.77 18.24
CA ALA A 239 -0.25 2.02 18.20
C ALA A 239 -0.36 2.49 16.76
N VAL A 240 -1.52 3.05 16.41
CA VAL A 240 -1.79 3.55 15.06
C VAL A 240 -2.33 4.97 15.10
N ILE A 241 -2.00 5.76 14.08
CA ILE A 241 -2.75 6.93 13.65
C ILE A 241 -3.22 6.70 12.22
N GLY A 242 -4.53 6.78 11.98
CA GLY A 242 -5.13 6.78 10.64
C GLY A 242 -5.74 8.15 10.33
N THR A 243 -5.34 8.74 9.20
CA THR A 243 -5.83 10.04 8.72
C THR A 243 -6.01 10.01 7.20
N SER A 244 -6.61 11.06 6.64
CA SER A 244 -6.74 11.22 5.20
C SER A 244 -6.41 12.64 4.74
N ASP A 245 -5.92 12.76 3.51
CA ASP A 245 -5.72 14.02 2.81
C ASP A 245 -6.36 13.91 1.42
N GLY A 246 -7.58 14.42 1.31
CA GLY A 246 -8.45 14.15 0.17
C GLY A 246 -8.68 12.66 0.01
N ALA A 247 -8.38 12.13 -1.18
CA ALA A 247 -8.56 10.72 -1.50
C ALA A 247 -7.39 9.82 -1.08
N ALA A 248 -6.35 10.35 -0.42
CA ALA A 248 -5.27 9.55 0.13
C ALA A 248 -5.57 9.20 1.59
N MET A 249 -5.56 7.91 1.94
CA MET A 249 -5.48 7.45 3.32
C MET A 249 -4.01 7.36 3.73
N VAL A 250 -3.67 7.81 4.92
CA VAL A 250 -2.32 7.71 5.48
C VAL A 250 -2.39 7.07 6.86
N VAL A 251 -1.59 6.04 7.07
CA VAL A 251 -1.53 5.25 8.30
C VAL A 251 -0.10 5.27 8.84
N PHE A 252 0.03 5.65 10.11
CA PHE A 252 1.27 5.63 10.87
C PHE A 252 1.14 4.56 11.95
N GLU A 253 2.01 3.56 11.95
CA GLU A 253 1.98 2.46 12.93
C GLU A 253 3.32 2.36 13.65
N MET A 254 3.29 2.26 14.99
CA MET A 254 4.47 1.98 15.81
C MET A 254 4.27 0.75 16.69
N TYR A 255 5.35 -0.02 16.87
CA TYR A 255 5.41 -1.12 17.83
C TYR A 255 6.11 -0.69 19.13
N SER A 256 5.47 -0.96 20.28
CA SER A 256 6.01 -0.71 21.62
C SER A 256 6.78 -1.91 22.15
N LYS A 257 8.05 -1.70 22.50
CA LYS A 257 8.93 -2.69 23.14
C LYS A 257 8.38 -3.11 24.50
N SER A 258 7.89 -2.17 25.30
CA SER A 258 7.34 -2.42 26.63
C SER A 258 5.91 -2.96 26.63
N ARG A 259 5.31 -3.19 25.45
CA ARG A 259 3.90 -3.58 25.28
C ARG A 259 2.92 -2.56 25.87
N ARG A 260 3.29 -1.28 25.84
CA ARG A 260 2.45 -0.15 26.25
C ARG A 260 2.19 0.80 25.08
N PRO A 261 1.51 0.33 24.02
CA PRO A 261 1.30 1.12 22.80
C PRO A 261 0.59 2.45 23.07
N GLU A 262 -0.25 2.54 24.10
CA GLU A 262 -0.92 3.79 24.47
C GLU A 262 0.06 4.90 24.87
N ALA A 263 1.23 4.54 25.42
CA ALA A 263 2.28 5.49 25.78
C ALA A 263 2.99 6.09 24.55
N LEU A 264 2.83 5.48 23.36
CA LEU A 264 3.40 5.98 22.12
C LEU A 264 2.57 7.09 21.47
N ARG A 265 1.40 7.45 22.01
CA ARG A 265 0.48 8.42 21.40
C ARG A 265 1.16 9.74 21.03
N SER A 266 1.86 10.38 21.97
CA SER A 266 2.51 11.67 21.73
C SER A 266 3.61 11.56 20.67
N THR A 267 4.43 10.52 20.73
CA THR A 267 5.49 10.25 19.74
C THR A 267 4.91 10.03 18.34
N LEU A 268 3.85 9.22 18.24
CA LEU A 268 3.21 8.90 16.97
C LEU A 268 2.51 10.14 16.38
N THR A 269 1.85 10.95 17.22
CA THR A 269 1.26 12.24 16.80
C THR A 269 2.33 13.20 16.29
N ALA A 270 3.45 13.35 16.99
CA ALA A 270 4.54 14.24 16.56
C ALA A 270 5.15 13.80 15.21
N VAL A 271 5.30 12.50 14.99
CA VAL A 271 5.73 11.96 13.69
C VAL A 271 4.70 12.24 12.61
N ALA A 272 3.42 12.00 12.89
CA ALA A 272 2.36 12.23 11.92
C ALA A 272 2.26 13.73 11.54
N GLU A 273 2.39 14.64 12.50
CA GLU A 273 2.43 16.09 12.26
C GLU A 273 3.65 16.54 11.44
N ALA A 274 4.80 15.87 11.59
CA ALA A 274 5.99 16.20 10.80
C ALA A 274 5.89 15.76 9.33
N VAL A 275 4.99 14.82 9.03
CA VAL A 275 4.82 14.22 7.68
C VAL A 275 3.64 14.81 6.93
N MET A 276 2.55 15.14 7.64
CA MET A 276 1.27 15.61 7.07
C MET A 276 1.21 17.14 6.94
#